data_AF-A0A937IA30-F1
#
_entry.id   AF-A0A937IA30-F1
#
_cell.length_a   1.000
_cell.length_b   1.000
_cell.length_c   1.000
_cell.angle_alpha   90.00
_cell.angle_beta   90.00
_cell.angle_gamma   90.00
#
_symmetry.space_group_name_H-M   'P 1'
#
loop_
_entity.id
_entity.type
_entity.pdbx_description
1 polymer ?
#
loop_
_entity_poly.entity_id
_entity_poly.type
_entity_poly.pdbx_seq_one_letter_code
_entity_poly.pdbx_strand_id
1 'polypeptide(L)' 'MIISEQWLRTWVNPDVSVEVLSHKLTMMGLEVDSISPAAESFSGVVVGEIISADPHPDADKLRVCNVNIGDETVQIVC' A
#
# COMPACT_ATOMS: atom_id res chain seq x y z
N MET A 1 -19.62 2.07 5.67
CA MET A 1 -18.45 1.49 6.39
C MET A 1 -17.44 1.04 5.34
N ILE A 2 -16.15 1.30 5.53
CA ILE A 2 -15.10 0.87 4.58
C ILE A 2 -14.29 -0.26 5.23
N ILE A 3 -14.03 -1.33 4.48
CA ILE A 3 -13.37 -2.52 4.98
C ILE A 3 -12.49 -3.14 3.89
N SER A 4 -11.37 -3.75 4.29
CA SER A 4 -10.52 -4.52 3.38
C SER A 4 -11.14 -5.88 3.09
N GLU A 5 -11.36 -6.19 1.82
CA GLU A 5 -11.78 -7.52 1.38
C GLU A 5 -10.76 -8.59 1.77
N GLN A 6 -9.46 -8.30 1.60
CA GLN A 6 -8.39 -9.22 1.99
C GLN A 6 -8.47 -9.56 3.48
N TRP A 7 -8.76 -8.58 4.34
CA TRP A 7 -8.94 -8.82 5.76
C TRP A 7 -10.17 -9.69 6.03
N LEU A 8 -11.31 -9.45 5.39
CA LEU A 8 -12.49 -10.32 5.53
C LEU A 8 -12.21 -11.77 5.14
N ARG A 9 -11.44 -11.97 4.06
CA ARG A 9 -11.07 -13.30 3.56
C ARG A 9 -10.17 -14.08 4.52
N THR A 10 -9.46 -13.44 5.46
CA THR A 10 -8.72 -14.20 6.49
C THR A 10 -9.63 -14.87 7.51
N TRP A 11 -10.87 -14.39 7.65
CA TRP A 11 -11.88 -14.98 8.54
C TRP A 11 -12.76 -15.97 7.80
N VAL A 12 -13.27 -15.59 6.62
CA VAL A 12 -14.11 -16.44 5.77
C VAL A 12 -13.79 -16.13 4.31
N ASN A 13 -13.33 -17.15 3.56
CA ASN A 13 -12.91 -16.99 2.16
C ASN A 13 -13.82 -17.79 1.20
N PRO A 14 -14.96 -17.23 0.76
CA PRO A 14 -15.76 -17.87 -0.27
C PRO A 14 -15.04 -17.82 -1.62
N ASP A 15 -15.12 -18.92 -2.38
CA ASP A 15 -14.54 -19.04 -3.72
C ASP A 15 -15.39 -18.31 -4.78
N VAL A 16 -15.43 -16.98 -4.66
CA VAL A 16 -16.14 -16.06 -5.55
C VAL A 16 -15.33 -14.78 -5.72
N SER A 17 -15.53 -14.09 -6.84
CA SER A 17 -14.92 -12.77 -7.08
C SER A 17 -15.52 -11.68 -6.18
N VAL A 18 -14.85 -10.54 -6.08
CA VAL A 18 -15.30 -9.39 -5.27
C VAL A 18 -16.64 -8.82 -5.77
N GLU A 19 -16.88 -8.85 -7.08
CA GLU A 19 -18.13 -8.37 -7.70
C GLU A 19 -19.31 -9.30 -7.36
N VAL A 20 -19.08 -10.61 -7.33
CA VAL A 20 -20.10 -11.57 -6.92
C VAL A 20 -20.35 -11.48 -5.42
N LEU A 21 -19.29 -11.28 -4.62
CA LEU A 21 -19.40 -11.10 -3.17
C LEU A 21 -20.22 -9.86 -2.83
N SER A 22 -19.93 -8.71 -3.46
CA SER A 22 -20.66 -7.45 -3.21
C SER A 22 -22.14 -7.57 -3.56
N HIS A 23 -22.46 -8.17 -4.71
CA HIS A 23 -23.84 -8.41 -5.11
C HIS A 23 -24.58 -9.30 -4.11
N LYS A 24 -23.94 -10.37 -3.62
CA LYS A 24 -24.55 -11.25 -2.60
C LYS A 24 -24.78 -10.53 -1.28
N LEU A 25 -23.83 -9.71 -0.83
CA LEU A 25 -23.97 -8.91 0.39
C LEU A 25 -25.18 -7.98 0.27
N THR A 26 -25.31 -7.24 -0.83
CA THR A 26 -26.45 -6.36 -1.09
C THR A 26 -27.77 -7.14 -1.07
N MET A 27 -27.83 -8.31 -1.73
CA MET A 27 -29.03 -9.16 -1.74
C MET A 27 -29.38 -9.74 -0.35
N MET A 28 -28.42 -9.85 0.56
CA MET A 28 -28.61 -10.28 1.95
C MET A 28 -28.93 -9.11 2.90
N GLY A 29 -29.10 -7.89 2.37
CA GLY A 29 -29.41 -6.68 3.14
C GLY A 29 -28.19 -5.89 3.62
N LEU A 30 -26.99 -6.27 3.19
CA LEU A 30 -25.74 -5.56 3.48
C LEU A 30 -25.31 -4.79 2.22
N GLU A 31 -25.91 -3.62 2.02
CA GLU A 31 -25.67 -2.80 0.83
C GLU A 31 -24.19 -2.41 0.66
N VAL A 32 -23.67 -2.59 -0.55
CA VAL A 32 -22.32 -2.19 -0.94
C VAL A 32 -22.39 -1.03 -1.93
N ASP A 33 -22.10 0.17 -1.44
CA ASP A 33 -22.16 1.41 -2.24
C ASP A 33 -21.06 1.51 -3.30
N SER A 34 -19.86 1.03 -2.97
CA SER A 34 -18.69 1.15 -3.86
C SER A 34 -17.62 0.12 -3.55
N ILE A 35 -16.80 -0.17 -4.56
CA ILE A 35 -15.63 -1.02 -4.48
C ILE A 35 -14.48 -0.23 -5.10
N SER A 36 -13.37 -0.11 -4.37
CA SER A 36 -12.16 0.56 -4.86
C SER A 36 -10.92 -0.27 -4.52
N PRO A 37 -9.91 -0.27 -5.40
CA PRO A 37 -8.62 -0.88 -5.08
C PRO A 37 -7.95 -0.10 -3.95
N ALA A 38 -7.16 -0.80 -3.13
CA ALA A 38 -6.43 -0.18 -2.02
C ALA A 38 -5.33 0.79 -2.49
N ALA A 39 -4.79 0.57 -3.68
CA ALA A 39 -3.80 1.42 -4.34
C ALA A 39 -3.85 1.21 -5.87
N GLU A 40 -3.29 2.17 -6.61
CA GLU A 40 -3.04 2.00 -8.04
C GLU A 40 -1.89 1.02 -8.30
N SER A 41 -1.79 0.54 -9.54
CA SER A 41 -0.67 -0.32 -9.94
C SER A 41 0.61 0.48 -10.08
N PHE A 42 1.67 0.04 -9.40
CA PHE A 42 3.03 0.56 -9.55
C PHE A 42 4.03 -0.60 -9.61
N SER A 43 5.21 -0.32 -10.15
CA SER A 43 6.31 -1.30 -10.27
C SER A 43 7.64 -0.66 -9.88
N GLY A 44 8.62 -1.47 -9.50
CA GLY A 44 9.96 -1.01 -9.11
C GLY A 44 10.07 -0.35 -7.73
N VAL A 45 8.98 -0.31 -6.94
CA VAL A 45 9.01 0.19 -5.55
C VAL A 45 9.39 -0.95 -4.62
N VAL A 46 10.41 -0.73 -3.80
CA VAL A 46 10.92 -1.69 -2.82
C VAL A 46 10.96 -1.07 -1.43
N VAL A 47 11.07 -1.91 -0.41
CA VAL A 47 11.29 -1.46 0.97
C VAL A 47 12.77 -1.15 1.13
N GLY A 48 13.10 0.10 1.50
CA GLY A 48 14.46 0.53 1.80
C GLY A 48 14.63 0.91 3.27
N GLU A 49 15.83 0.67 3.81
CA GLU A 49 16.23 1.06 5.16
C GLU A 49 17.15 2.27 5.11
N ILE A 50 16.84 3.32 5.89
CA ILE A 50 17.70 4.50 6.00
C ILE A 50 18.88 4.17 6.93
N ILE A 51 20.10 4.20 6.38
CA ILE A 51 21.33 3.99 7.16
C ILE A 51 21.81 5.30 7.79
N SER A 52 21.76 6.40 7.03
CA SER A 52 22.12 7.74 7.53
C SER A 52 21.27 8.82 6.85
N ALA A 53 21.12 9.97 7.52
CA ALA A 53 20.36 11.11 7.04
C ALA A 53 21.01 12.43 7.48
N ASP A 54 21.83 13.00 6.61
CA ASP A 54 22.64 14.18 6.86
C ASP A 54 21.99 15.45 6.27
N PRO A 55 22.22 16.65 6.85
CA PRO A 55 21.67 17.89 6.30
C PRO A 55 22.25 18.19 4.91
N HIS A 56 21.41 18.65 3.98
CA HIS A 56 21.88 19.04 2.66
C HIS A 56 22.73 20.32 2.76
N PRO A 57 23.92 20.38 2.13
CA PRO A 57 24.85 21.51 2.27
C PRO A 57 24.27 22.84 1.78
N ASP A 58 23.44 22.80 0.73
CA ASP A 58 22.89 23.99 0.08
C ASP A 58 21.38 24.20 0.31
N ALA A 59 20.73 23.39 1.17
CA ALA A 59 19.28 23.45 1.35
C ALA A 59 18.82 23.05 2.75
N ASP A 60 18.38 24.05 3.53
CA ASP A 60 18.00 23.86 4.95
C ASP A 60 16.81 22.91 5.20
N LYS A 61 15.98 22.65 4.18
CA LYS A 61 14.79 21.78 4.28
C LYS A 61 15.00 20.37 3.74
N LEU A 62 16.17 20.09 3.17
CA LEU A 62 16.46 18.80 2.53
C LEU A 62 17.49 18.01 3.34
N ARG A 63 17.44 16.69 3.18
CA ARG A 63 18.43 15.75 3.72
C ARG A 63 19.02 14.90 2.60
N VAL A 64 20.30 14.57 2.76
CA VAL A 64 20.97 13.56 1.95
C VAL A 64 20.92 12.25 2.74
N CYS A 65 20.13 11.30 2.26
CA CYS A 65 19.90 10.01 2.90
C CYS A 65 20.64 8.91 2.16
N ASN A 66 21.40 8.10 2.89
CA ASN A 66 21.95 6.85 2.37
C ASN A 66 20.97 5.73 2.71
N VAL A 67 20.38 5.10 1.69
CA VAL A 67 19.30 4.12 1.83
C VAL A 67 19.76 2.78 1.28
N ASN A 68 19.69 1.74 2.12
CA ASN A 68 19.89 0.36 1.69
C ASN A 68 18.61 -0.16 1.06
N ILE A 69 18.67 -0.59 -0.21
CA ILE A 69 17.53 -1.17 -0.94
C ILE A 69 17.59 -2.71 -1.03
N GLY A 70 18.43 -3.33 -0.18
CA GLY A 70 18.65 -4.77 -0.11
C GLY A 70 19.99 -5.18 -0.73
N ASP A 71 20.15 -4.91 -2.02
CA ASP A 71 21.33 -5.33 -2.79
C ASP A 71 22.44 -4.25 -2.83
N GLU A 72 22.06 -2.98 -2.72
CA GLU A 72 22.97 -1.84 -2.75
C GLU A 72 22.51 -0.70 -1.84
N THR A 73 23.43 0.21 -1.54
CA THR A 73 23.13 1.47 -0.85
C THR A 73 23.15 2.60 -1.86
N VAL A 74 22.02 3.31 -1.96
CA VAL A 74 21.84 4.44 -2.87
C VAL A 74 21.67 5.75 -2.09
N GLN A 75 22.12 6.84 -2.69
CA GLN A 75 21.94 8.19 -2.13
C GLN A 75 20.64 8.81 -2.65
N ILE A 76 19.75 9.22 -1.75
CA ILE A 76 18.45 9.84 -2.06
C ILE A 76 18.36 11.18 -1.33
N VAL A 77 17.92 12.24 -2.03
CA VAL A 77 17.61 13.54 -1.42
C VAL A 77 16.13 13.56 -1.05
N CYS A 78 15.80 13.77 0.23
CA CYS A 78 14.42 13.84 0.74
C CYS A 78 14.13 15.13 1.50
#